data_AF-A0A6A6YEU3-F1
#
_entry.id   AF-A0A6A6YEU3-F1
#
_cell.length_a   1.000
_cell.length_b   1.000
_cell.length_c   1.000
_cell.angle_alpha   90.00
_cell.angle_beta   90.00
_cell.angle_gamma   90.00
#
_symmetry.space_group_name_H-M   'P 1'
#
loop_
_entity.id
_entity.type
_entity.pdbx_description
1 polymer ?
#
loop_
_entity_poly.entity_id
_entity_poly.type
_entity_poly.pdbx_seq_one_letter_code
_entity_poly.pdbx_strand_id
1 'polypeptide(L)'
;MLISSVLFLFITSVALAESLITQPILFQSSLARPTTSSTVNTLVPSPTSKSPYLLPIRATPPDPLGIAQVSGFYGPGAWAAFILWISGSWYRLFEDQKAPGERQKIDANACAFLLATNCAAIDVLRRVPSWLESLQVDSGIADREKEMGSFGAAITIVWVGMVNSWVQSSIRWIELNEDHKSFRMLTLIIGQILPSSALATVSLASWAISGDLDRIPALYFEGSGEALHWVFFQSALSPGVMSVIAYWLCVIYFLCTWNFRLEPFNLFIRICSVTVIILIPQLLFFLVTRAQSVSYLYICFFPVFVLMSTFFLYFVLCFIFPLYALVTFRSIIFTRGRTYNEACFFMPCAPQSLLEMDQAFALISGIVLLLLTEIAPLVLEKRRERRKFEEEVRNERIDSSVELTHTGRAEVENLSRRTNSGISRQVV
;
A
#
# COMPACT_ATOMS: atom_id res chain seq x y z
N MET A 1 -26.21 12.26 1.67
CA MET A 1 -26.53 11.34 0.55
C MET A 1 -25.49 10.24 0.36
N LEU A 2 -24.19 10.54 0.36
CA LEU A 2 -23.12 9.53 0.19
C LEU A 2 -23.22 8.32 1.17
N ILE A 3 -23.51 8.58 2.46
CA ILE A 3 -23.60 7.53 3.49
C ILE A 3 -24.83 6.61 3.27
N SER A 4 -25.96 7.16 2.82
CA SER A 4 -27.18 6.37 2.55
C SER A 4 -27.02 5.49 1.31
N SER A 5 -26.36 6.00 0.27
CA SER A 5 -26.00 5.21 -0.92
C SER A 5 -25.01 4.10 -0.60
N VAL A 6 -24.02 4.35 0.27
CA VAL A 6 -23.05 3.34 0.72
C VAL A 6 -23.71 2.27 1.59
N LEU A 7 -24.64 2.65 2.48
CA LEU A 7 -25.37 1.70 3.33
C LEU A 7 -26.34 0.82 2.50
N PHE A 8 -27.04 1.41 1.52
CA PHE A 8 -27.93 0.67 0.61
C PHE A 8 -27.15 -0.30 -0.30
N LEU A 9 -25.97 0.10 -0.75
CA LEU A 9 -25.05 -0.75 -1.52
C LEU A 9 -24.40 -1.84 -0.66
N PHE A 10 -24.13 -1.57 0.62
CA PHE A 10 -23.66 -2.58 1.57
C PHE A 10 -24.75 -3.64 1.83
N ILE A 11 -26.00 -3.24 2.05
CA ILE A 11 -27.11 -4.17 2.27
C ILE A 11 -27.39 -5.03 1.01
N THR A 12 -27.34 -4.44 -0.19
CA THR A 12 -27.58 -5.19 -1.44
C THR A 12 -26.43 -6.13 -1.80
N SER A 13 -25.18 -5.77 -1.53
CA SER A 13 -24.03 -6.66 -1.74
C SER A 13 -23.98 -7.82 -0.74
N VAL A 14 -24.38 -7.60 0.52
CA VAL A 14 -24.54 -8.68 1.51
C VAL A 14 -25.65 -9.65 1.10
N ALA A 15 -26.80 -9.16 0.64
CA ALA A 15 -27.90 -10.00 0.17
C ALA A 15 -27.54 -10.80 -1.11
N LEU A 16 -26.73 -10.23 -2.00
CA LEU A 16 -26.25 -10.92 -3.21
C LEU A 16 -25.16 -11.95 -2.89
N ALA A 17 -24.32 -11.71 -1.88
CA ALA A 17 -23.35 -12.68 -1.41
C ALA A 17 -24.03 -13.87 -0.72
N GLU A 18 -25.14 -13.63 -0.01
CA GLU A 18 -25.92 -14.68 0.66
C GLU A 18 -26.61 -15.63 -0.33
N SER A 19 -27.04 -15.13 -1.49
CA SER A 19 -27.63 -15.96 -2.56
C SER A 19 -26.61 -16.79 -3.35
N LEU A 20 -25.33 -16.40 -3.33
CA LEU A 20 -24.23 -17.17 -3.94
C LEU A 20 -23.67 -18.25 -3.02
N ILE A 21 -23.88 -18.14 -1.71
CA ILE A 21 -23.33 -19.04 -0.68
C ILE A 21 -24.29 -20.22 -0.38
N THR A 22 -25.56 -20.16 -0.79
CA THR A 22 -26.58 -21.18 -0.44
C THR A 22 -26.50 -22.48 -1.26
N GLN A 23 -25.33 -22.89 -1.73
CA GLN A 23 -25.09 -24.27 -2.16
C GLN A 23 -24.41 -25.04 -1.00
N PRO A 24 -25.10 -25.98 -0.35
CA PRO A 24 -24.52 -26.73 0.76
C PRO A 24 -23.45 -27.69 0.23
N ILE A 25 -22.18 -27.36 0.45
CA ILE A 25 -21.07 -28.29 0.28
C ILE A 25 -21.13 -29.29 1.43
N LEU A 26 -21.70 -30.46 1.17
CA LEU A 26 -21.72 -31.61 2.06
C LEU A 26 -20.28 -32.14 2.23
N PHE A 27 -19.59 -31.68 3.26
CA PHE A 27 -18.33 -32.30 3.71
C PHE A 27 -18.66 -33.62 4.41
N GLN A 28 -18.56 -34.72 3.66
CA GLN A 28 -18.65 -36.07 4.21
C GLN A 28 -17.29 -36.41 4.86
N SER A 29 -17.21 -36.28 6.18
CA SER A 29 -16.05 -36.68 6.97
C SER A 29 -16.06 -38.21 7.16
N SER A 30 -15.35 -38.93 6.29
CA SER A 30 -15.07 -40.35 6.51
C SER A 30 -13.87 -40.50 7.45
N LEU A 31 -14.18 -40.67 8.74
CA LEU A 31 -13.22 -41.12 9.74
C LEU A 31 -12.94 -42.62 9.49
N ALA A 32 -11.91 -42.95 8.73
CA ALA A 32 -11.49 -44.34 8.50
C ALA A 32 -10.44 -44.79 9.52
N ARG A 33 -10.78 -45.86 10.23
CA ARG A 33 -9.98 -46.61 11.21
C ARG A 33 -8.87 -47.42 10.50
N PRO A 34 -7.68 -47.60 11.10
CA PRO A 34 -6.62 -48.37 10.45
C PRO A 34 -6.96 -49.86 10.52
N THR A 35 -7.00 -50.51 9.36
CA THR A 35 -7.04 -51.98 9.27
C THR A 35 -5.89 -52.45 8.39
N THR A 36 -5.19 -53.44 8.92
CA THR A 36 -4.00 -54.10 8.41
C THR A 36 -4.20 -54.83 7.08
N SER A 37 -3.17 -54.74 6.24
CA SER A 37 -2.76 -55.70 5.20
C SER A 37 -3.85 -56.21 4.24
N SER A 38 -4.00 -55.53 3.10
CA SER A 38 -4.48 -56.15 1.86
C SER A 38 -3.88 -55.42 0.66
N THR A 39 -3.32 -56.20 -0.25
CA THR A 39 -2.73 -55.86 -1.54
C THR A 39 -3.59 -54.84 -2.30
N VAL A 40 -3.09 -53.62 -2.45
CA VAL A 40 -3.78 -52.50 -3.12
C VAL A 40 -3.60 -52.65 -4.62
N ASN A 41 -4.67 -53.05 -5.31
CA ASN A 41 -4.83 -52.77 -6.74
C ASN A 41 -4.91 -51.25 -6.90
N THR A 42 -3.95 -50.68 -7.61
CA THR A 42 -3.86 -49.26 -7.98
C THR A 42 -4.99 -48.93 -8.95
N LEU A 43 -6.19 -48.69 -8.41
CA LEU A 43 -7.26 -47.99 -9.09
C LEU A 43 -6.77 -46.55 -9.32
N VAL A 44 -6.32 -46.28 -10.54
CA VAL A 44 -6.01 -44.94 -11.04
C VAL A 44 -7.28 -44.08 -10.86
N PRO A 45 -7.30 -43.10 -9.94
CA PRO A 45 -8.46 -42.24 -9.77
C PRO A 45 -8.69 -41.43 -11.04
N SER A 46 -9.95 -41.39 -11.48
CA SER A 46 -10.41 -40.60 -12.62
C SER A 46 -10.03 -39.11 -12.45
N PRO A 47 -9.42 -38.46 -13.46
CA PRO A 47 -8.81 -37.13 -13.34
C PRO A 47 -9.80 -35.95 -13.38
N THR A 48 -11.03 -36.13 -12.91
CA THR A 48 -12.10 -35.11 -13.09
C THR A 48 -12.38 -34.24 -11.86
N SER A 49 -11.75 -34.52 -10.72
CA SER A 49 -11.67 -33.56 -9.62
C SER A 49 -10.38 -32.78 -9.79
N LYS A 50 -10.47 -31.55 -10.31
CA LYS A 50 -9.36 -30.60 -10.25
C LYS A 50 -9.05 -30.37 -8.77
N SER A 51 -8.02 -31.04 -8.27
CA SER A 51 -7.48 -30.80 -6.93
C SER A 51 -7.31 -29.30 -6.73
N PRO A 52 -7.62 -28.74 -5.55
CA PRO A 52 -7.34 -27.34 -5.26
C PRO A 52 -5.88 -27.05 -5.61
N TYR A 53 -5.67 -25.93 -6.30
CA TYR A 53 -4.35 -25.47 -6.69
C TYR A 53 -3.51 -25.22 -5.43
N LEU A 54 -2.56 -26.11 -5.15
CA LEU A 54 -1.69 -26.06 -3.98
C LEU A 54 -0.28 -25.73 -4.44
N LEU A 55 0.19 -24.50 -4.15
CA LEU A 55 1.59 -24.18 -4.33
C LEU A 55 2.37 -24.75 -3.15
N PRO A 56 3.46 -25.52 -3.38
CA PRO A 56 4.31 -26.06 -2.32
C PRO A 56 5.13 -24.93 -1.69
N ILE A 57 4.50 -24.16 -0.81
CA ILE A 57 5.06 -22.98 -0.16
C ILE A 57 5.91 -23.34 1.07
N ARG A 58 5.96 -24.64 1.41
CA ARG A 58 6.79 -25.13 2.50
C ARG A 58 8.20 -25.36 2.00
N ALA A 59 9.18 -24.94 2.81
CA ALA A 59 10.61 -25.21 2.60
C ALA A 59 11.02 -26.66 2.91
N THR A 60 10.15 -27.62 2.58
CA THR A 60 10.37 -29.05 2.83
C THR A 60 10.74 -29.75 1.54
N PRO A 61 11.80 -30.58 1.52
CA PRO A 61 12.16 -31.33 0.32
C PRO A 61 11.03 -32.24 -0.18
N PRO A 62 10.74 -32.26 -1.50
CA PRO A 62 11.34 -31.42 -2.54
C PRO A 62 10.83 -29.97 -2.43
N ASP A 63 11.73 -28.99 -2.57
CA ASP A 63 11.42 -27.54 -2.60
C ASP A 63 11.45 -27.03 -4.05
N PRO A 64 10.39 -27.31 -4.84
CA PRO A 64 10.40 -27.01 -6.27
C PRO A 64 10.40 -25.51 -6.53
N LEU A 65 9.81 -24.69 -5.64
CA LEU A 65 9.74 -23.24 -5.80
C LEU A 65 10.97 -22.50 -5.24
N GLY A 66 11.92 -23.23 -4.65
CA GLY A 66 13.09 -22.67 -3.97
C GLY A 66 12.74 -21.72 -2.83
N ILE A 67 11.66 -21.99 -2.09
CA ILE A 67 11.23 -21.18 -0.95
C ILE A 67 12.32 -21.14 0.12
N ALA A 68 13.07 -22.23 0.31
CA ALA A 68 14.19 -22.31 1.24
C ALA A 68 15.34 -21.36 0.89
N GLN A 69 15.42 -20.90 -0.36
CA GLN A 69 16.50 -20.03 -0.86
C GLN A 69 16.10 -18.55 -0.89
N VAL A 70 14.87 -18.23 -0.47
CA VAL A 70 14.39 -16.85 -0.42
C VAL A 70 15.23 -16.06 0.60
N SER A 71 15.76 -14.92 0.15
CA SER A 71 16.57 -14.03 0.99
C SER A 71 15.81 -13.55 2.23
N GLY A 72 16.53 -13.38 3.34
CA GLY A 72 15.97 -12.85 4.59
C GLY A 72 15.50 -11.41 4.53
N PHE A 73 15.88 -10.69 3.48
CA PHE A 73 15.25 -9.42 3.11
C PHE A 73 13.73 -9.54 2.90
N TYR A 74 13.24 -10.72 2.50
CA TYR A 74 11.82 -11.03 2.35
C TYR A 74 11.25 -11.81 3.56
N GLY A 75 12.06 -12.04 4.58
CA GLY A 75 11.71 -12.76 5.80
C GLY A 75 10.64 -12.06 6.65
N PRO A 76 10.06 -12.76 7.63
CA PRO A 76 9.00 -12.21 8.49
C PRO A 76 9.43 -10.95 9.25
N GLY A 77 10.67 -10.88 9.72
CA GLY A 77 11.17 -9.71 10.45
C GLY A 77 11.31 -8.47 9.55
N ALA A 78 11.87 -8.66 8.35
CA ALA A 78 11.98 -7.59 7.36
C ALA A 78 10.61 -7.14 6.83
N TRP A 79 9.68 -8.09 6.63
CA TRP A 79 8.30 -7.78 6.27
C TRP A 79 7.59 -6.96 7.35
N ALA A 80 7.71 -7.35 8.62
CA ALA A 80 7.15 -6.58 9.73
C ALA A 80 7.74 -5.17 9.79
N ALA A 81 9.05 -5.02 9.60
CA ALA A 81 9.70 -3.71 9.50
C ALA A 81 9.12 -2.85 8.37
N PHE A 82 8.95 -3.46 7.18
CA PHE A 82 8.36 -2.82 6.02
C PHE A 82 6.93 -2.30 6.29
N ILE A 83 6.10 -3.10 6.96
CA ILE A 83 4.76 -2.67 7.38
C ILE A 83 4.80 -1.55 8.43
N LEU A 84 5.76 -1.59 9.36
CA LEU A 84 5.95 -0.51 10.34
C LEU A 84 6.36 0.80 9.67
N TRP A 85 7.25 0.76 8.67
CA TRP A 85 7.62 1.95 7.89
C TRP A 85 6.45 2.49 7.08
N ILE A 86 5.64 1.64 6.45
CA ILE A 86 4.41 2.05 5.77
C ILE A 86 3.46 2.72 6.77
N SER A 87 3.26 2.11 7.94
CA SER A 87 2.38 2.61 8.99
C SER A 87 2.86 3.95 9.57
N GLY A 88 4.17 4.10 9.82
CA GLY A 88 4.77 5.36 10.25
C GLY A 88 4.61 6.47 9.20
N SER A 89 4.79 6.12 7.93
CA SER A 89 4.56 7.05 6.82
C SER A 89 3.10 7.52 6.77
N TRP A 90 2.14 6.59 6.92
CA TRP A 90 0.70 6.92 6.99
C TRP A 90 0.35 7.77 8.21
N TYR A 91 0.89 7.41 9.37
CA TYR A 91 0.70 8.18 10.60
C TYR A 91 1.11 9.64 10.39
N ARG A 92 2.29 9.85 9.82
CA ARG A 92 2.81 11.18 9.51
C ARG A 92 1.95 11.92 8.48
N LEU A 93 1.41 11.22 7.49
CA LEU A 93 0.49 11.81 6.51
C LEU A 93 -0.72 12.45 7.21
N PHE A 94 -1.31 11.75 8.18
CA PHE A 94 -2.46 12.22 8.94
C PHE A 94 -2.11 13.28 10.00
N GLU A 95 -0.94 13.22 10.62
CA GLU A 95 -0.51 14.25 11.58
C GLU A 95 -0.16 15.58 10.89
N ASP A 96 0.50 15.53 9.73
CA ASP A 96 0.80 16.73 8.94
C ASP A 96 -0.49 17.49 8.52
N GLN A 97 -1.65 16.83 8.44
CA GLN A 97 -2.94 17.50 8.20
C GLN A 97 -3.38 18.38 9.38
N LYS A 98 -2.96 18.07 10.61
CA LYS A 98 -3.36 18.80 11.82
C LYS A 98 -2.51 20.05 12.08
N ALA A 99 -1.24 20.03 11.64
CA ALA A 99 -0.29 21.12 11.83
C ALA A 99 0.48 21.41 10.52
N PRO A 100 -0.17 22.05 9.53
CA PRO A 100 0.47 22.38 8.26
C PRO A 100 1.64 23.34 8.47
N GLY A 101 2.83 22.99 7.98
CA GLY A 101 3.98 23.92 7.87
C GLY A 101 5.10 23.76 8.90
N GLU A 102 4.87 23.15 10.07
CA GLU A 102 5.94 22.99 11.08
C GLU A 102 6.91 21.83 10.79
N ARG A 103 6.50 20.87 9.94
CA ARG A 103 7.23 19.61 9.72
C ARG A 103 7.65 19.37 8.28
N GLN A 104 8.30 20.35 7.63
CA GLN A 104 8.99 20.16 6.34
C GLN A 104 10.26 19.28 6.43
N LYS A 105 10.28 18.27 7.30
CA LYS A 105 11.42 17.35 7.41
C LYS A 105 11.25 16.21 6.43
N ILE A 106 12.36 15.61 6.02
CA ILE A 106 12.36 14.33 5.30
C ILE A 106 11.57 13.30 6.12
N ASP A 107 10.69 12.56 5.45
CA ASP A 107 9.95 11.47 6.06
C ASP A 107 10.79 10.20 6.04
N ALA A 108 11.43 9.90 7.17
CA ALA A 108 12.32 8.77 7.31
C ALA A 108 11.59 7.42 7.08
N ASN A 109 10.34 7.31 7.53
CA ASN A 109 9.52 6.13 7.32
C ASN A 109 9.18 5.97 5.83
N ALA A 110 8.80 7.07 5.17
CA ALA A 110 8.56 7.06 3.73
C ALA A 110 9.81 6.67 2.93
N CYS A 111 10.97 7.26 3.26
CA CYS A 111 12.24 6.91 2.63
C CYS A 111 12.61 5.45 2.85
N ALA A 112 12.42 4.91 4.07
CA ALA A 112 12.77 3.53 4.40
C ALA A 112 11.94 2.52 3.60
N PHE A 113 10.60 2.65 3.57
CA PHE A 113 9.78 1.72 2.80
C PHE A 113 9.99 1.89 1.29
N LEU A 114 10.18 3.12 0.78
CA LEU A 114 10.50 3.33 -0.63
C LEU A 114 11.84 2.68 -0.98
N LEU A 115 12.87 2.81 -0.15
CA LEU A 115 14.17 2.16 -0.37
C LEU A 115 14.01 0.65 -0.46
N ALA A 116 13.28 0.02 0.47
CA ALA A 116 13.02 -1.42 0.43
C ALA A 116 12.25 -1.84 -0.83
N THR A 117 11.25 -1.04 -1.24
CA THR A 117 10.49 -1.26 -2.49
C THR A 117 11.39 -1.17 -3.72
N ASN A 118 12.31 -0.21 -3.75
CA ASN A 118 13.29 -0.04 -4.82
C ASN A 118 14.29 -1.21 -4.87
N CYS A 119 14.80 -1.67 -3.72
CA CYS A 119 15.66 -2.86 -3.67
C CYS A 119 14.94 -4.09 -4.23
N ALA A 120 13.68 -4.32 -3.84
CA ALA A 120 12.88 -5.41 -4.39
C ALA A 120 12.64 -5.24 -5.91
N ALA A 121 12.47 -4.01 -6.40
CA ALA A 121 12.28 -3.73 -7.82
C ALA A 121 13.54 -4.05 -8.66
N ILE A 122 14.74 -3.75 -8.15
CA ILE A 122 16.01 -4.16 -8.77
C ILE A 122 16.07 -5.68 -8.88
N ASP A 123 15.67 -6.36 -7.82
CA ASP A 123 15.65 -7.82 -7.73
C ASP A 123 14.67 -8.46 -8.73
N VAL A 124 13.52 -7.82 -8.96
CA VAL A 124 12.60 -8.20 -10.05
C VAL A 124 13.26 -8.00 -11.42
N LEU A 125 13.81 -6.80 -11.68
CA LEU A 125 14.42 -6.47 -12.97
C LEU A 125 15.62 -7.35 -13.34
N ARG A 126 16.41 -7.78 -12.35
CA ARG A 126 17.54 -8.70 -12.56
C ARG A 126 17.10 -10.10 -12.99
N ARG A 127 15.94 -10.56 -12.52
CA ARG A 127 15.43 -11.92 -12.78
C ARG A 127 14.60 -12.03 -14.06
N VAL A 128 14.02 -10.93 -14.57
CA VAL A 128 13.24 -11.00 -15.81
C VAL A 128 14.07 -11.48 -17.02
N PRO A 129 15.31 -10.99 -17.27
CA PRO A 129 16.11 -11.47 -18.40
C PRO A 129 16.47 -12.95 -18.30
N SER A 130 16.93 -13.43 -17.14
CA SER A 130 17.24 -14.87 -16.94
C SER A 130 16.00 -15.72 -17.16
N TRP A 131 14.85 -15.22 -16.73
CA TRP A 131 13.60 -15.91 -16.93
C TRP A 131 13.20 -15.97 -18.41
N LEU A 132 13.33 -14.87 -19.15
CA LEU A 132 13.09 -14.82 -20.60
C LEU A 132 14.04 -15.72 -21.39
N GLU A 133 15.32 -15.76 -21.03
CA GLU A 133 16.33 -16.61 -21.66
C GLU A 133 16.02 -18.09 -21.44
N SER A 134 15.60 -18.46 -20.23
CA SER A 134 15.24 -19.85 -19.93
C SER A 134 14.05 -20.38 -20.73
N LEU A 135 13.25 -19.51 -21.38
CA LEU A 135 12.16 -19.95 -22.28
C LEU A 135 12.66 -20.44 -23.62
N GLN A 136 13.86 -20.02 -24.01
CA GLN A 136 14.47 -20.41 -25.28
C GLN A 136 15.17 -21.76 -25.18
N VAL A 137 15.43 -22.24 -23.95
CA VAL A 137 16.22 -23.43 -23.68
C VAL A 137 15.42 -24.40 -22.81
N ASP A 138 14.92 -25.49 -23.40
CA ASP A 138 14.09 -26.50 -22.71
C ASP A 138 14.75 -27.11 -21.45
N SER A 139 16.08 -27.07 -21.33
CA SER A 139 16.78 -27.56 -20.14
C SER A 139 16.68 -26.65 -18.91
N GLY A 140 16.12 -25.43 -19.04
CA GLY A 140 16.08 -24.41 -17.99
C GLY A 140 14.91 -24.50 -17.00
N ILE A 141 13.97 -25.45 -17.17
CA ILE A 141 12.73 -25.50 -16.37
C ILE A 141 13.03 -25.70 -14.87
N ALA A 142 13.92 -26.63 -14.54
CA ALA A 142 14.21 -26.95 -13.13
C ALA A 142 14.91 -25.81 -12.37
N ASP A 143 15.75 -25.02 -13.06
CA ASP A 143 16.43 -23.88 -12.44
C ASP A 143 15.49 -22.68 -12.30
N ARG A 144 14.56 -22.50 -13.26
CA ARG A 144 13.49 -21.51 -13.16
C ARG A 144 12.59 -21.74 -11.96
N GLU A 145 12.14 -22.98 -11.75
CA GLU A 145 11.24 -23.30 -10.65
C GLU A 145 11.85 -22.90 -9.30
N LYS A 146 13.16 -23.13 -9.11
CA LYS A 146 13.90 -22.74 -7.88
C LYS A 146 13.93 -21.22 -7.63
N GLU A 147 13.77 -20.38 -8.65
CA GLU A 147 13.79 -18.93 -8.47
C GLU A 147 12.40 -18.32 -8.25
N MET A 148 11.31 -19.09 -8.48
CA MET A 148 9.94 -18.59 -8.43
C MET A 148 9.56 -18.04 -7.05
N GLY A 149 10.02 -18.68 -5.97
CA GLY A 149 9.80 -18.23 -4.60
C GLY A 149 10.35 -16.82 -4.35
N SER A 150 11.64 -16.64 -4.67
CA SER A 150 12.32 -15.35 -4.47
C SER A 150 11.76 -14.27 -5.40
N PHE A 151 11.38 -14.63 -6.61
CA PHE A 151 10.77 -13.70 -7.56
C PHE A 151 9.37 -13.25 -7.11
N GLY A 152 8.54 -14.21 -6.67
CA GLY A 152 7.21 -13.92 -6.14
C GLY A 152 7.26 -13.05 -4.88
N ALA A 153 8.20 -13.33 -3.98
CA ALA A 153 8.47 -12.51 -2.80
C ALA A 153 8.82 -11.06 -3.15
N ALA A 154 9.70 -10.86 -4.13
CA ALA A 154 10.09 -9.54 -4.61
C ALA A 154 8.89 -8.79 -5.22
N ILE A 155 8.10 -9.45 -6.09
CA ILE A 155 6.88 -8.87 -6.67
C ILE A 155 5.90 -8.41 -5.58
N THR A 156 5.67 -9.23 -4.55
CA THR A 156 4.77 -8.86 -3.44
C THR A 156 5.24 -7.60 -2.73
N ILE A 157 6.54 -7.46 -2.40
CA ILE A 157 7.08 -6.22 -1.80
C ILE A 157 6.87 -5.02 -2.72
N VAL A 158 7.22 -5.16 -4.00
CA VAL A 158 7.10 -4.08 -4.99
C VAL A 158 5.65 -3.62 -5.11
N TRP A 159 4.72 -4.55 -5.23
CA TRP A 159 3.29 -4.25 -5.33
C TRP A 159 2.75 -3.55 -4.07
N VAL A 160 3.01 -4.08 -2.87
CA VAL A 160 2.50 -3.47 -1.63
C VAL A 160 3.07 -2.08 -1.42
N GLY A 161 4.37 -1.88 -1.66
CA GLY A 161 5.00 -0.56 -1.57
C GLY A 161 4.42 0.43 -2.59
N MET A 162 4.20 -0.03 -3.82
CA MET A 162 3.67 0.81 -4.89
C MET A 162 2.22 1.24 -4.64
N VAL A 163 1.35 0.31 -4.21
CA VAL A 163 -0.05 0.62 -3.84
C VAL A 163 -0.08 1.65 -2.71
N ASN A 164 0.69 1.45 -1.64
CA ASN A 164 0.72 2.40 -0.53
C ASN A 164 1.22 3.77 -0.96
N SER A 165 2.30 3.82 -1.73
CA SER A 165 2.82 5.08 -2.24
C SER A 165 1.83 5.78 -3.17
N TRP A 166 1.09 5.03 -4.00
CA TRP A 166 0.04 5.56 -4.87
C TRP A 166 -1.07 6.23 -4.09
N VAL A 167 -1.64 5.53 -3.10
CA VAL A 167 -2.72 6.08 -2.29
C VAL A 167 -2.26 7.32 -1.52
N GLN A 168 -1.06 7.30 -0.94
CA GLN A 168 -0.50 8.47 -0.25
C GLN A 168 -0.28 9.66 -1.19
N SER A 169 0.23 9.42 -2.41
CA SER A 169 0.37 10.45 -3.44
C SER A 169 -0.98 11.02 -3.89
N SER A 170 -2.00 10.18 -4.05
CA SER A 170 -3.35 10.64 -4.41
C SER A 170 -3.99 11.49 -3.32
N ILE A 171 -3.87 11.10 -2.05
CA ILE A 171 -4.37 11.91 -0.92
C ILE A 171 -3.68 13.27 -0.91
N ARG A 172 -2.34 13.29 -1.01
CA ARG A 172 -1.60 14.56 -1.08
C ARG A 172 -1.94 15.39 -2.30
N TRP A 173 -2.17 14.77 -3.45
CA TRP A 173 -2.58 15.50 -4.66
C TRP A 173 -3.91 16.23 -4.48
N ILE A 174 -4.88 15.59 -3.82
CA ILE A 174 -6.19 16.19 -3.53
C ILE A 174 -6.05 17.38 -2.56
N GLU A 175 -5.10 17.32 -1.63
CA GLU A 175 -4.83 18.38 -0.65
C GLU A 175 -4.03 19.57 -1.21
N LEU A 176 -3.30 19.39 -2.32
CA LEU A 176 -2.40 20.40 -2.91
C LEU A 176 -3.11 21.61 -3.56
N ASN A 177 -4.36 21.88 -3.20
CA ASN A 177 -5.05 23.12 -3.57
C ASN A 177 -4.46 24.37 -2.88
N GLU A 178 -3.52 24.20 -1.94
CA GLU A 178 -2.78 25.28 -1.28
C GLU A 178 -1.32 25.32 -1.74
N ASP A 179 -0.73 26.52 -1.87
CA ASP A 179 0.55 26.88 -2.53
C ASP A 179 1.84 26.11 -2.10
N HIS A 180 1.72 25.06 -1.29
CA HIS A 180 2.84 24.31 -0.75
C HIS A 180 3.09 23.01 -1.51
N LYS A 181 4.00 23.07 -2.49
CA LYS A 181 4.58 21.85 -3.11
C LYS A 181 5.23 20.99 -2.03
N SER A 182 4.60 19.88 -1.68
CA SER A 182 5.11 18.97 -0.64
C SER A 182 6.30 18.16 -1.14
N PHE A 183 7.49 18.37 -0.55
CA PHE A 183 8.70 17.56 -0.79
C PHE A 183 8.43 16.05 -0.64
N ARG A 184 7.48 15.68 0.22
CA ARG A 184 7.03 14.29 0.37
C ARG A 184 6.40 13.74 -0.90
N MET A 185 5.57 14.51 -1.59
CA MET A 185 4.98 14.07 -2.86
C MET A 185 6.07 13.79 -3.91
N LEU A 186 7.07 14.67 -3.99
CA LEU A 186 8.22 14.45 -4.87
C LEU A 186 8.97 13.17 -4.51
N THR A 187 9.19 12.93 -3.21
CA THR A 187 9.86 11.71 -2.71
C THR A 187 9.08 10.45 -3.11
N LEU A 188 7.75 10.45 -2.95
CA LEU A 188 6.88 9.34 -3.34
C LEU A 188 6.89 9.12 -4.86
N ILE A 189 6.81 10.18 -5.67
CA ILE A 189 6.85 10.07 -7.14
C ILE A 189 8.20 9.51 -7.60
N ILE A 190 9.31 10.06 -7.13
CA ILE A 190 10.66 9.60 -7.53
C ILE A 190 10.85 8.16 -7.08
N GLY A 191 10.47 7.82 -5.84
CA GLY A 191 10.61 6.49 -5.28
C GLY A 191 9.77 5.41 -5.98
N GLN A 192 8.77 5.79 -6.77
CA GLN A 192 7.92 4.87 -7.53
C GLN A 192 8.43 4.54 -8.93
N ILE A 193 9.38 5.30 -9.49
CA ILE A 193 9.83 5.12 -10.89
C ILE A 193 10.31 3.69 -11.12
N LEU A 194 11.24 3.21 -10.29
CA LEU A 194 11.84 1.89 -10.45
C LEU A 194 10.86 0.73 -10.16
N PRO A 195 10.06 0.75 -9.06
CA PRO A 195 8.94 -0.18 -8.86
C PRO A 195 7.99 -0.28 -10.05
N SER A 196 7.63 0.88 -10.63
CA SER A 196 6.72 0.96 -11.76
C SER A 196 7.30 0.31 -13.00
N SER A 197 8.56 0.62 -13.32
CA SER A 197 9.28 -0.01 -14.42
C SER A 197 9.41 -1.51 -14.22
N ALA A 198 9.75 -1.98 -13.01
CA ALA A 198 9.86 -3.40 -12.71
C ALA A 198 8.54 -4.15 -12.98
N LEU A 199 7.42 -3.68 -12.43
CA LEU A 199 6.12 -4.32 -12.63
C LEU A 199 5.61 -4.19 -14.07
N ALA A 200 5.90 -3.09 -14.77
CA ALA A 200 5.60 -2.94 -16.18
C ALA A 200 6.39 -3.93 -17.05
N THR A 201 7.67 -4.14 -16.75
CA THR A 201 8.53 -5.12 -17.41
C THR A 201 8.03 -6.54 -17.17
N VAL A 202 7.66 -6.90 -15.93
CA VAL A 202 7.02 -8.20 -15.64
C VAL A 202 5.68 -8.34 -16.35
N SER A 203 4.87 -7.28 -16.41
CA SER A 203 3.62 -7.30 -17.16
C SER A 203 3.88 -7.62 -18.62
N LEU A 204 4.77 -6.88 -19.29
CA LEU A 204 5.13 -7.13 -20.69
C LEU A 204 5.69 -8.54 -20.91
N ALA A 205 6.57 -9.00 -20.02
CA ALA A 205 7.08 -10.37 -20.05
C ALA A 205 5.93 -11.38 -19.88
N SER A 206 4.95 -11.12 -19.01
CA SER A 206 3.85 -12.05 -18.75
C SER A 206 3.02 -12.38 -20.00
N TRP A 207 2.90 -11.43 -20.95
CA TRP A 207 2.24 -11.66 -22.24
C TRP A 207 3.01 -12.63 -23.14
N ALA A 208 4.33 -12.73 -22.98
CA ALA A 208 5.18 -13.64 -23.75
C ALA A 208 5.24 -15.06 -23.14
N ILE A 209 4.89 -15.23 -21.86
CA ILE A 209 5.15 -16.44 -21.05
C ILE A 209 3.83 -17.12 -20.61
N SER A 210 2.77 -17.03 -21.41
CA SER A 210 1.44 -17.51 -21.01
C SER A 210 1.48 -18.98 -20.53
N GLY A 211 1.10 -19.21 -19.26
CA GLY A 211 0.98 -20.52 -18.62
C GLY A 211 1.96 -20.82 -17.47
N ASP A 212 3.15 -20.21 -17.44
CA ASP A 212 4.15 -20.50 -16.38
C ASP A 212 4.08 -19.52 -15.20
N LEU A 213 3.49 -18.35 -15.41
CA LEU A 213 3.36 -17.31 -14.40
C LEU A 213 2.38 -17.69 -13.28
N ASP A 214 1.44 -18.59 -13.56
CA ASP A 214 0.49 -19.10 -12.56
C ASP A 214 1.22 -19.80 -11.41
N ARG A 215 2.44 -20.29 -11.65
CA ARG A 215 3.30 -20.93 -10.63
C ARG A 215 4.02 -19.95 -9.71
N ILE A 216 4.06 -18.66 -10.04
CA ILE A 216 4.71 -17.68 -9.16
C ILE A 216 3.85 -17.50 -7.91
N PRO A 217 4.40 -17.75 -6.71
CA PRO A 217 3.67 -17.62 -5.46
C PRO A 217 3.51 -16.15 -5.03
N ALA A 218 3.37 -15.20 -5.96
CA ALA A 218 3.02 -13.82 -5.63
C ALA A 218 1.51 -13.72 -5.44
N LEU A 219 1.07 -13.18 -4.31
CA LEU A 219 -0.35 -13.00 -4.00
C LEU A 219 -1.19 -14.29 -3.99
N TYR A 220 -0.52 -15.43 -3.85
CA TYR A 220 -1.19 -16.71 -3.68
C TYR A 220 -1.74 -16.84 -2.26
N PHE A 221 -2.91 -17.46 -2.14
CA PHE A 221 -3.44 -17.97 -0.87
C PHE A 221 -4.08 -19.33 -1.08
N GLU A 222 -4.01 -20.17 -0.05
CA GLU A 222 -4.60 -21.49 -0.08
C GLU A 222 -6.11 -21.43 -0.41
N GLY A 223 -6.52 -22.17 -1.44
CA GLY A 223 -7.90 -22.18 -1.94
C GLY A 223 -8.18 -21.19 -3.07
N SER A 224 -7.23 -20.34 -3.47
CA SER A 224 -7.36 -19.60 -4.72
C SER A 224 -7.21 -20.57 -5.89
N GLY A 225 -8.27 -20.76 -6.69
CA GLY A 225 -8.14 -21.47 -7.95
C GLY A 225 -7.18 -20.75 -8.91
N GLU A 226 -6.58 -21.48 -9.84
CA GLU A 226 -5.62 -20.97 -10.84
C GLU A 226 -6.08 -19.68 -11.53
N ALA A 227 -7.31 -19.67 -12.07
CA ALA A 227 -7.87 -18.49 -12.73
C ALA A 227 -7.97 -17.26 -11.81
N LEU A 228 -8.27 -17.48 -10.52
CA LEU A 228 -8.38 -16.41 -9.55
C LEU A 228 -7.01 -15.86 -9.17
N HIS A 229 -6.02 -16.74 -8.98
CA HIS A 229 -4.63 -16.37 -8.72
C HIS A 229 -4.04 -15.58 -9.90
N TRP A 230 -4.26 -16.03 -11.14
CA TRP A 230 -3.87 -15.30 -12.35
C TRP A 230 -4.44 -13.89 -12.39
N VAL A 231 -5.74 -13.74 -12.09
CA VAL A 231 -6.40 -12.43 -12.04
C VAL A 231 -5.74 -11.53 -10.99
N PHE A 232 -5.42 -12.05 -9.81
CA PHE A 232 -4.74 -11.28 -8.77
C PHE A 232 -3.33 -10.89 -9.17
N PHE A 233 -2.58 -11.82 -9.75
CA PHE A 233 -1.24 -11.58 -10.23
C PHE A 233 -1.25 -10.46 -11.30
N GLN A 234 -2.09 -10.57 -12.33
CA GLN A 234 -2.22 -9.54 -13.37
C GLN A 234 -2.71 -8.20 -12.81
N SER A 235 -3.66 -8.23 -11.88
CA SER A 235 -4.13 -7.01 -11.19
C SER A 235 -3.00 -6.33 -10.42
N ALA A 236 -2.06 -7.09 -9.87
CA ALA A 236 -0.90 -6.56 -9.15
C ALA A 236 0.19 -5.98 -10.06
N LEU A 237 0.31 -6.47 -11.29
CA LEU A 237 1.22 -5.88 -12.27
C LEU A 237 0.67 -4.57 -12.87
N SER A 238 -0.65 -4.46 -12.97
CA SER A 238 -1.35 -3.34 -13.62
C SER A 238 -0.92 -1.93 -13.14
N PRO A 239 -0.71 -1.64 -11.84
CA PRO A 239 -0.42 -0.28 -11.44
C PRO A 239 1.00 0.15 -11.87
N GLY A 240 1.89 -0.79 -12.22
CA GLY A 240 3.22 -0.49 -12.74
C GLY A 240 3.15 0.05 -14.17
N VAL A 241 2.40 -0.65 -15.02
CA VAL A 241 2.12 -0.22 -16.40
C VAL A 241 1.46 1.16 -16.41
N MET A 242 0.46 1.35 -15.55
CA MET A 242 -0.27 2.61 -15.44
C MET A 242 0.62 3.75 -14.96
N SER A 243 1.50 3.52 -13.98
CA SER A 243 2.47 4.52 -13.51
C SER A 243 3.42 4.95 -14.62
N VAL A 244 3.98 4.00 -15.38
CA VAL A 244 4.88 4.29 -16.50
C VAL A 244 4.16 5.15 -17.55
N ILE A 245 2.94 4.78 -17.94
CA ILE A 245 2.13 5.58 -18.87
C ILE A 245 1.88 6.98 -18.31
N ALA A 246 1.49 7.09 -17.04
CA ALA A 246 1.25 8.38 -16.39
C ALA A 246 2.51 9.27 -16.38
N TYR A 247 3.69 8.71 -16.07
CA TYR A 247 4.94 9.47 -16.11
C TYR A 247 5.26 10.00 -17.51
N TRP A 248 5.08 9.18 -18.54
CA TRP A 248 5.28 9.62 -19.92
C TRP A 248 4.30 10.73 -20.31
N LEU A 249 3.02 10.60 -19.95
CA LEU A 249 2.03 11.65 -20.18
C LEU A 249 2.39 12.95 -19.45
N CYS A 250 2.88 12.87 -18.20
CA CYS A 250 3.36 14.02 -17.45
C CYS A 250 4.60 14.67 -18.09
N VAL A 251 5.56 13.88 -18.61
CA VAL A 251 6.74 14.40 -19.31
C VAL A 251 6.33 15.08 -20.61
N ILE A 252 5.48 14.45 -21.43
CA ILE A 252 4.96 15.04 -22.66
C ILE A 252 4.24 16.35 -22.34
N TYR A 253 3.38 16.34 -21.32
CA TYR A 253 2.69 17.53 -20.83
C TYR A 253 3.67 18.64 -20.41
N PHE A 254 4.71 18.31 -19.64
CA PHE A 254 5.71 19.28 -19.19
C PHE A 254 6.48 19.86 -20.38
N LEU A 255 6.91 19.03 -21.34
CA LEU A 255 7.61 19.48 -22.54
C LEU A 255 6.72 20.38 -23.43
N CYS A 256 5.44 20.07 -23.55
CA CYS A 256 4.46 20.88 -24.28
C CYS A 256 4.13 22.20 -23.57
N THR A 257 4.10 22.23 -22.24
CA THR A 257 3.77 23.44 -21.46
C THR A 257 4.98 24.33 -21.18
N TRP A 258 6.17 23.76 -21.02
CA TRP A 258 7.41 24.50 -20.78
C TRP A 258 7.73 25.48 -21.92
N ASN A 259 7.41 25.10 -23.16
CA ASN A 259 7.62 25.97 -24.34
C ASN A 259 6.55 27.06 -24.50
N PHE A 260 5.44 26.98 -23.79
CA PHE A 260 4.33 27.91 -23.95
C PHE A 260 3.85 28.39 -22.57
N ARG A 261 4.28 29.60 -22.15
CA ARG A 261 3.79 30.30 -20.95
C ARG A 261 2.26 30.42 -20.99
N LEU A 262 1.53 29.47 -20.43
CA LEU A 262 0.08 29.37 -20.56
C LEU A 262 -0.61 29.22 -19.21
N GLU A 263 -1.71 29.95 -19.05
CA GLU A 263 -2.52 29.97 -17.85
C GLU A 263 -3.32 28.67 -17.60
N PRO A 264 -3.57 28.30 -16.34
CA PRO A 264 -4.15 27.02 -15.93
C PRO A 264 -5.62 26.79 -16.37
N PHE A 265 -6.41 27.82 -16.65
CA PHE A 265 -7.80 27.63 -17.14
C PHE A 265 -7.83 27.18 -18.61
N ASN A 266 -6.84 27.61 -19.40
CA ASN A 266 -6.61 27.08 -20.74
C ASN A 266 -6.10 25.63 -20.71
N LEU A 267 -5.70 25.12 -19.54
CA LEU A 267 -5.11 23.79 -19.39
C LEU A 267 -6.13 22.66 -19.50
N PHE A 268 -7.27 22.79 -18.82
CA PHE A 268 -8.33 21.78 -18.89
C PHE A 268 -8.92 21.74 -20.31
N ILE A 269 -9.20 22.91 -20.89
CA ILE A 269 -9.68 23.01 -22.27
C ILE A 269 -8.64 22.49 -23.27
N ARG A 270 -7.33 22.65 -23.02
CA ARG A 270 -6.27 22.11 -23.88
C ARG A 270 -6.00 20.62 -23.68
N ILE A 271 -6.14 20.08 -22.48
CA ILE A 271 -6.08 18.63 -22.27
C ILE A 271 -7.28 17.99 -22.99
N CYS A 272 -8.49 18.52 -22.79
CA CYS A 272 -9.67 18.06 -23.52
C CYS A 272 -9.52 18.25 -25.04
N SER A 273 -8.98 19.39 -25.51
CA SER A 273 -8.84 19.65 -26.94
C SER A 273 -7.69 18.88 -27.58
N VAL A 274 -6.55 18.63 -26.91
CA VAL A 274 -5.49 17.76 -27.39
C VAL A 274 -5.98 16.31 -27.44
N THR A 275 -6.74 15.88 -26.44
CA THR A 275 -7.36 14.54 -26.46
C THR A 275 -8.34 14.41 -27.63
N VAL A 276 -9.16 15.45 -27.88
CA VAL A 276 -10.10 15.50 -29.01
C VAL A 276 -9.38 15.65 -30.36
N ILE A 277 -8.30 16.43 -30.46
CA ILE A 277 -7.48 16.64 -31.67
C ILE A 277 -6.62 15.41 -31.97
N ILE A 278 -6.32 14.56 -30.99
CA ILE A 278 -5.69 13.26 -31.25
C ILE A 278 -6.75 12.23 -31.67
N LEU A 279 -7.91 12.23 -31.01
CA LEU A 279 -9.02 11.31 -31.31
C LEU A 279 -9.69 11.56 -32.67
N ILE A 280 -9.88 12.82 -33.10
CA ILE A 280 -10.63 13.15 -34.33
C ILE A 280 -9.87 12.74 -35.60
N PRO A 281 -8.56 13.05 -35.80
CA PRO A 281 -7.79 12.57 -36.94
C PRO A 281 -7.59 11.05 -36.92
N GLN A 282 -7.49 10.42 -35.75
CA GLN A 282 -7.43 8.96 -35.63
C GLN A 282 -8.77 8.31 -36.02
N LEU A 283 -9.90 8.91 -35.65
CA LEU A 283 -11.24 8.49 -36.07
C LEU A 283 -11.47 8.73 -37.57
N LEU A 284 -11.08 9.89 -38.10
CA LEU A 284 -11.17 10.21 -39.53
C LEU A 284 -10.25 9.33 -40.38
N PHE A 285 -9.04 9.03 -39.91
CA PHE A 285 -8.11 8.13 -40.57
C PHE A 285 -8.60 6.67 -40.52
N PHE A 286 -9.24 6.25 -39.44
CA PHE A 286 -9.93 4.96 -39.31
C PHE A 286 -11.13 4.82 -40.26
N LEU A 287 -11.87 5.90 -40.47
CA LEU A 287 -12.97 5.94 -41.44
C LEU A 287 -12.48 5.94 -42.90
N VAL A 288 -11.30 6.50 -43.17
CA VAL A 288 -10.66 6.54 -44.50
C VAL A 288 -9.92 5.24 -44.83
N THR A 289 -9.33 4.55 -43.85
CA THR A 289 -8.55 3.32 -44.05
C THR A 289 -9.35 2.09 -43.65
N ARG A 290 -10.29 1.72 -44.52
CA ARG A 290 -11.04 0.46 -44.40
C ARG A 290 -10.09 -0.72 -44.65
N ALA A 291 -9.78 -1.49 -43.60
CA ALA A 291 -9.07 -2.79 -43.56
C ALA A 291 -7.53 -2.78 -43.63
N GLN A 292 -6.83 -3.39 -42.65
CA GLN A 292 -6.45 -4.83 -42.68
C GLN A 292 -5.40 -5.26 -41.63
N SER A 293 -4.93 -4.40 -40.72
CA SER A 293 -3.96 -4.83 -39.69
C SER A 293 -4.47 -4.58 -38.26
N VAL A 294 -4.67 -5.68 -37.53
CA VAL A 294 -5.12 -5.74 -36.13
C VAL A 294 -4.22 -4.91 -35.21
N SER A 295 -2.95 -4.72 -35.57
CA SER A 295 -1.96 -3.91 -34.87
C SER A 295 -2.32 -2.42 -34.74
N TYR A 296 -3.03 -1.84 -35.71
CA TYR A 296 -3.39 -0.41 -35.69
C TYR A 296 -4.68 -0.12 -34.91
N LEU A 297 -5.56 -1.12 -34.78
CA LEU A 297 -6.70 -1.08 -33.87
C LEU A 297 -6.22 -0.86 -32.42
N TYR A 298 -5.15 -1.52 -31.99
CA TYR A 298 -4.59 -1.30 -30.65
C TYR A 298 -4.10 0.13 -30.40
N ILE A 299 -3.55 0.80 -31.41
CA ILE A 299 -3.05 2.19 -31.30
C ILE A 299 -4.23 3.18 -31.19
N CYS A 300 -5.29 2.99 -31.98
CA CYS A 300 -6.47 3.86 -31.95
C CYS A 300 -7.32 3.65 -30.68
N PHE A 301 -7.37 2.43 -30.15
CA PHE A 301 -8.04 2.15 -28.89
C PHE A 301 -7.16 2.43 -27.67
N PHE A 302 -5.87 2.72 -27.84
CA PHE A 302 -4.96 2.98 -26.72
C PHE A 302 -5.44 4.09 -25.76
N PRO A 303 -5.97 5.25 -26.21
CA PRO A 303 -6.46 6.28 -25.30
C PRO A 303 -7.73 5.86 -24.55
N VAL A 304 -8.65 5.19 -25.25
CA VAL A 304 -9.88 4.62 -24.66
C VAL A 304 -9.52 3.50 -23.68
N PHE A 305 -8.52 2.68 -24.02
CA PHE A 305 -7.97 1.62 -23.18
C PHE A 305 -7.29 2.20 -21.94
N VAL A 306 -6.53 3.30 -22.04
CA VAL A 306 -5.93 3.98 -20.89
C VAL A 306 -7.02 4.57 -19.99
N LEU A 307 -8.05 5.21 -20.55
CA LEU A 307 -9.17 5.76 -19.78
C LEU A 307 -9.97 4.65 -19.09
N MET A 308 -10.35 3.61 -19.84
CA MET A 308 -11.04 2.43 -19.31
C MET A 308 -10.19 1.68 -18.29
N SER A 309 -8.87 1.59 -18.50
CA SER A 309 -7.94 1.01 -17.52
C SER A 309 -7.86 1.85 -16.27
N THR A 310 -7.96 3.18 -16.36
CA THR A 310 -7.97 4.08 -15.20
C THR A 310 -9.27 3.93 -14.40
N PHE A 311 -10.41 3.85 -15.08
CA PHE A 311 -11.71 3.56 -14.45
C PHE A 311 -11.76 2.14 -13.86
N PHE A 312 -11.23 1.14 -14.58
CA PHE A 312 -11.14 -0.23 -14.12
C PHE A 312 -10.22 -0.34 -12.91
N LEU A 313 -9.11 0.38 -12.89
CA LEU A 313 -8.20 0.46 -11.76
C LEU A 313 -8.86 1.14 -10.55
N TYR A 314 -9.58 2.24 -10.75
CA TYR A 314 -10.39 2.84 -9.69
C TYR A 314 -11.42 1.84 -9.16
N PHE A 315 -12.06 1.08 -10.05
CA PHE A 315 -12.98 0.02 -9.67
C PHE A 315 -12.27 -1.11 -8.88
N VAL A 316 -11.09 -1.54 -9.31
CA VAL A 316 -10.30 -2.57 -8.62
C VAL A 316 -9.86 -2.07 -7.24
N LEU A 317 -9.35 -0.85 -7.14
CA LEU A 317 -8.85 -0.27 -5.88
C LEU A 317 -9.99 0.05 -4.90
N CYS A 318 -11.14 0.54 -5.39
CA CYS A 318 -12.25 0.95 -4.53
C CYS A 318 -13.24 -0.19 -4.22
N PHE A 319 -13.34 -1.23 -5.06
CA PHE A 319 -14.33 -2.29 -4.88
C PHE A 319 -13.70 -3.67 -4.74
N ILE A 320 -12.81 -4.07 -5.65
CA ILE A 320 -12.20 -5.41 -5.60
C ILE A 320 -11.28 -5.53 -4.38
N PHE A 321 -10.44 -4.53 -4.12
CA PHE A 321 -9.46 -4.58 -3.03
C PHE A 321 -10.12 -4.61 -1.64
N PRO A 322 -11.13 -3.77 -1.32
CA PRO A 322 -11.84 -3.87 -0.05
C PRO A 322 -12.66 -5.16 0.08
N LEU A 323 -13.33 -5.61 -1.00
CA LEU A 323 -14.04 -6.88 -1.01
C LEU A 323 -13.07 -8.05 -0.75
N TYR A 324 -11.90 -8.00 -1.37
CA TYR A 324 -10.84 -8.97 -1.19
C TYR A 324 -10.30 -8.97 0.24
N ALA A 325 -10.03 -7.78 0.81
CA ALA A 325 -9.63 -7.64 2.20
C ALA A 325 -10.71 -8.22 3.13
N LEU A 326 -12.00 -8.01 2.86
CA LEU A 326 -13.11 -8.56 3.62
C LEU A 326 -13.23 -10.08 3.49
N VAL A 327 -13.14 -10.65 2.28
CA VAL A 327 -13.15 -12.10 2.04
C VAL A 327 -12.01 -12.76 2.79
N THR A 328 -10.85 -12.11 2.78
CA THR A 328 -9.67 -12.69 3.40
C THR A 328 -9.68 -12.51 4.93
N PHE A 329 -10.14 -11.37 5.44
CA PHE A 329 -10.37 -11.16 6.87
C PHE A 329 -11.40 -12.14 7.43
N ARG A 330 -12.48 -12.37 6.66
CA ARG A 330 -13.46 -13.42 6.92
C ARG A 330 -12.78 -14.79 6.99
N SER A 331 -12.00 -15.15 5.97
CA SER A 331 -11.27 -16.42 5.92
C SER A 331 -10.39 -16.60 7.16
N ILE A 332 -9.61 -15.57 7.54
CA ILE A 332 -8.75 -15.57 8.73
C ILE A 332 -9.55 -15.84 10.01
N ILE A 333 -10.68 -15.15 10.20
CA ILE A 333 -11.54 -15.34 11.38
C ILE A 333 -12.10 -16.77 11.42
N PHE A 334 -12.61 -17.28 10.30
CA PHE A 334 -13.25 -18.59 10.25
C PHE A 334 -12.26 -19.76 10.31
N THR A 335 -11.04 -19.61 9.76
CA THR A 335 -10.00 -20.65 9.82
C THR A 335 -9.13 -20.56 11.08
N ARG A 336 -9.42 -19.59 11.97
CA ARG A 336 -8.60 -19.27 13.15
C ARG A 336 -7.12 -19.06 12.79
N GLY A 337 -6.86 -18.52 11.60
CA GLY A 337 -5.51 -18.27 11.08
C GLY A 337 -4.71 -19.50 10.66
N ARG A 338 -5.26 -20.73 10.67
CA ARG A 338 -4.47 -21.95 10.35
C ARG A 338 -3.98 -22.02 8.91
N THR A 339 -4.80 -21.57 7.96
CA THR A 339 -4.48 -21.56 6.52
C THR A 339 -3.59 -20.37 6.11
N TYR A 340 -3.32 -19.45 7.05
CA TYR A 340 -2.60 -18.21 6.75
C TYR A 340 -1.08 -18.40 6.70
N ASN A 341 -0.56 -19.36 7.46
CA ASN A 341 0.87 -19.69 7.46
C ASN A 341 1.37 -20.18 6.09
N GLU A 342 0.45 -20.45 5.14
CA GLU A 342 0.72 -20.96 3.80
C GLU A 342 0.27 -19.99 2.69
N ALA A 343 -0.03 -18.73 3.03
CA ALA A 343 -0.41 -17.72 2.06
C ALA A 343 0.74 -16.71 1.83
N CYS A 344 1.19 -16.61 0.58
CA CYS A 344 2.15 -15.60 0.14
C CYS A 344 1.51 -14.23 -0.18
N PHE A 345 0.22 -14.11 0.15
CA PHE A 345 -0.56 -12.90 -0.08
C PHE A 345 -0.19 -11.77 0.87
N PHE A 346 -0.12 -12.08 2.16
CA PHE A 346 0.07 -11.07 3.21
C PHE A 346 1.50 -10.94 3.69
N MET A 347 2.35 -11.86 3.29
CA MET A 347 3.75 -11.88 3.62
C MET A 347 4.46 -12.58 2.47
N PRO A 348 5.64 -12.11 2.05
CA PRO A 348 6.46 -12.86 1.13
C PRO A 348 6.77 -14.25 1.70
N CYS A 349 6.76 -15.26 0.84
CA CYS A 349 7.03 -16.63 1.28
C CYS A 349 8.51 -16.84 1.53
N ALA A 350 8.90 -16.62 2.79
CA ALA A 350 10.25 -16.80 3.29
C ALA A 350 10.18 -17.64 4.59
N PRO A 351 10.76 -18.85 4.61
CA PRO A 351 10.63 -19.81 5.71
C PRO A 351 11.60 -19.53 6.87
N GLN A 352 12.40 -18.50 6.74
CA GLN A 352 13.49 -18.18 7.64
C GLN A 352 13.01 -17.77 9.03
N SER A 353 13.84 -18.04 10.03
CA SER A 353 13.53 -17.75 11.43
C SER A 353 13.69 -16.27 11.75
N LEU A 354 12.78 -15.72 12.56
CA LEU A 354 12.90 -14.37 13.14
C LEU A 354 14.18 -14.17 13.97
N LEU A 355 14.84 -15.26 14.39
CA LEU A 355 16.09 -15.22 15.16
C LEU A 355 17.32 -14.95 14.28
N GLU A 356 17.17 -14.95 12.96
CA GLU A 356 18.25 -14.58 12.04
C GLU A 356 18.55 -13.08 12.19
N MET A 357 19.84 -12.74 12.22
CA MET A 357 20.31 -11.41 12.63
C MET A 357 19.86 -10.30 11.69
N ASP A 358 19.76 -10.58 10.39
CA ASP A 358 19.28 -9.65 9.37
C ASP A 358 17.79 -9.32 9.56
N GLN A 359 16.96 -10.31 9.87
CA GLN A 359 15.54 -10.12 10.16
C GLN A 359 15.28 -9.38 11.47
N ALA A 360 16.00 -9.77 12.53
CA ALA A 360 15.92 -9.10 13.82
C ALA A 360 16.37 -7.64 13.70
N PHE A 361 17.45 -7.38 12.95
CA PHE A 361 17.93 -6.02 12.70
C PHE A 361 16.91 -5.19 11.92
N ALA A 362 16.32 -5.74 10.86
CA ALA A 362 15.28 -5.05 10.10
C ALA A 362 14.08 -4.70 11.00
N LEU A 363 13.59 -5.66 11.79
CA LEU A 363 12.50 -5.44 12.74
C LEU A 363 12.82 -4.35 13.76
N ILE A 364 14.00 -4.41 14.38
CA ILE A 364 14.45 -3.39 15.34
C ILE A 364 14.51 -2.02 14.66
N SER A 365 15.02 -1.93 13.43
CA SER A 365 15.02 -0.69 12.64
C SER A 365 13.61 -0.15 12.42
N GLY A 366 12.65 -1.01 12.07
CA GLY A 366 11.23 -0.65 11.97
C GLY A 366 10.65 -0.07 13.27
N ILE A 367 10.91 -0.75 14.39
CA ILE A 367 10.46 -0.31 15.72
C ILE A 367 11.11 1.02 16.11
N VAL A 368 12.43 1.15 15.92
CA VAL A 368 13.19 2.34 16.27
C VAL A 368 12.73 3.53 15.44
N LEU A 369 12.54 3.37 14.12
CA LEU A 369 12.04 4.44 13.28
C LEU A 369 10.64 4.87 13.71
N LEU A 370 9.70 3.94 13.90
CA LEU A 370 8.34 4.28 14.35
C LEU A 370 8.34 4.97 15.73
N LEU A 371 9.03 4.40 16.72
CA LEU A 371 9.02 4.92 18.08
C LEU A 371 9.77 6.24 18.20
N LEU A 372 10.98 6.36 17.64
CA LEU A 372 11.83 7.52 17.86
C LEU A 372 11.52 8.68 16.91
N THR A 373 11.07 8.42 15.68
CA THR A 373 10.81 9.49 14.71
C THR A 373 9.36 9.97 14.71
N GLU A 374 8.40 9.12 15.06
CA GLU A 374 6.98 9.48 15.03
C GLU A 374 6.40 9.66 16.44
N ILE A 375 6.51 8.65 17.30
CA ILE A 375 5.81 8.64 18.59
C ILE A 375 6.53 9.51 19.64
N ALA A 376 7.85 9.37 19.79
CA ALA A 376 8.60 10.06 20.83
C ALA A 376 8.55 11.59 20.70
N PRO A 377 8.69 12.21 19.51
CA PRO A 377 8.60 13.66 19.38
C PRO A 377 7.25 14.21 19.85
N LEU A 378 6.14 13.52 19.53
CA LEU A 378 4.80 13.92 19.95
C LEU A 378 4.59 13.80 21.46
N VAL A 379 5.08 12.72 22.07
CA VAL A 379 5.03 12.55 23.53
C VAL A 379 5.86 13.64 24.22
N LEU A 380 7.03 13.98 23.67
CA LEU A 380 7.90 15.04 24.20
C LEU A 380 7.29 16.42 24.02
N GLU A 381 6.66 16.70 22.88
CA GLU A 381 5.93 17.93 22.59
C GLU A 381 4.77 18.14 23.56
N LYS A 382 3.89 17.13 23.71
CA LYS A 382 2.79 17.17 24.68
C LYS A 382 3.27 17.34 26.12
N ARG A 383 4.43 16.76 26.48
CA ARG A 383 5.06 16.98 27.79
C ARG A 383 5.58 18.41 27.94
N ARG A 384 6.11 19.03 26.88
CA ARG A 384 6.55 20.43 26.89
C ARG A 384 5.38 21.39 27.00
N GLU A 385 4.30 21.18 26.24
CA GLU A 385 3.06 21.96 26.33
C GLU A 385 2.46 21.89 27.72
N ARG A 386 2.39 20.69 28.31
CA ARG A 386 1.93 20.52 29.69
C ARG A 386 2.79 21.29 30.69
N ARG A 387 4.12 21.29 30.54
CA ARG A 387 5.02 22.07 31.40
C ARG A 387 4.81 23.57 31.23
N LYS A 388 4.65 24.07 30.00
CA LYS A 388 4.36 25.48 29.74
C LYS A 388 3.05 25.90 30.40
N PHE A 389 1.99 25.10 30.26
CA PHE A 389 0.72 25.35 30.93
C PHE A 389 0.84 25.34 32.46
N GLU A 390 1.57 24.37 33.03
CA GLU A 390 1.84 24.32 34.48
C GLU A 390 2.64 25.55 34.95
N GLU A 391 3.58 26.06 34.16
CA GLU A 391 4.34 27.29 34.42
C GLU A 391 3.46 28.55 34.33
N GLU A 392 2.61 28.66 33.31
CA GLU A 392 1.64 29.76 33.13
C GLU A 392 0.69 29.84 34.33
N VAL A 393 0.05 28.72 34.70
CA VAL A 393 -0.85 28.64 35.87
C VAL A 393 -0.10 28.97 37.18
N ARG A 394 1.17 28.58 37.30
CA ARG A 394 1.99 28.92 38.46
C ARG A 394 2.28 30.41 38.53
N ASN A 395 2.63 31.04 37.40
CA ASN A 395 2.90 32.47 37.32
C ASN A 395 1.63 33.28 37.63
N GLU A 396 0.47 32.90 37.08
CA GLU A 396 -0.81 33.55 37.39
C GLU A 396 -1.16 33.49 38.88
N ARG A 397 -0.87 32.37 39.55
CA ARG A 397 -1.07 32.25 41.01
C ARG A 397 -0.12 33.14 41.80
N ILE A 398 1.13 33.29 41.36
CA ILE A 398 2.11 34.17 42.01
C ILE A 398 1.65 35.61 41.85
N ASP A 399 1.28 36.03 40.63
CA ASP A 399 0.82 37.38 40.35
C ASP A 399 -0.45 37.74 41.15
N SER A 400 -1.42 36.81 41.20
CA SER A 400 -2.63 36.97 42.01
C SER A 400 -2.32 37.09 43.51
N SER A 401 -1.32 36.34 44.00
CA SER A 401 -0.89 36.40 45.41
C SER A 401 -0.20 37.73 45.73
N VAL A 402 0.63 38.23 44.81
CA VAL A 402 1.31 39.52 44.92
C VAL A 402 0.28 40.66 44.97
N GLU A 403 -0.73 40.62 44.09
CA GLU A 403 -1.81 41.61 44.05
C GLU A 403 -2.64 41.63 45.34
N LEU A 404 -2.95 40.45 45.91
CA LEU A 404 -3.62 40.33 47.21
C LEU A 404 -2.78 40.91 48.36
N THR A 405 -1.46 40.69 48.37
CA THR A 405 -0.58 41.31 49.37
C THR A 405 -0.48 42.83 49.23
N HIS A 406 -0.48 43.36 48.01
CA HIS A 406 -0.43 44.81 47.79
C HIS A 406 -1.75 45.50 48.18
N THR A 407 -2.89 44.94 47.78
CA THR A 407 -4.21 45.45 48.16
C THR A 407 -4.46 45.35 49.66
N GLY A 408 -4.13 44.22 50.28
CA GLY A 408 -4.22 44.04 51.73
C GLY A 408 -3.32 45.02 52.50
N ARG A 409 -2.09 45.28 52.02
CA ARG A 409 -1.19 46.27 52.65
C ARG A 409 -1.75 47.68 52.54
N ALA A 410 -2.30 48.06 51.38
CA ALA A 410 -2.93 49.38 51.19
C ALA A 410 -4.17 49.57 52.06
N GLU A 411 -5.00 48.53 52.24
CA GLU A 411 -6.14 48.56 53.17
C GLU A 411 -5.70 48.71 54.62
N VAL A 412 -4.69 47.95 55.07
CA VAL A 412 -4.13 48.05 56.42
C VAL A 412 -3.54 49.44 56.68
N GLU A 413 -2.86 50.02 55.68
CA GLU A 413 -2.28 51.35 55.78
C GLU A 413 -3.36 52.46 55.83
N ASN A 414 -4.45 52.30 55.05
CA ASN A 414 -5.61 53.18 55.10
C ASN A 414 -6.38 53.07 56.43
N LEU A 415 -6.55 51.86 56.97
CA LEU A 415 -7.13 51.63 58.28
C LEU A 415 -6.29 52.28 59.38
N SER A 416 -4.97 52.09 59.36
CA SER A 416 -4.03 52.73 60.29
C SER A 416 -4.14 54.26 60.28
N ARG A 417 -4.20 54.88 59.09
CA ARG A 417 -4.43 56.34 58.96
C ARG A 417 -5.77 56.80 59.54
N ARG A 418 -6.84 56.02 59.38
CA ARG A 418 -8.16 56.34 59.97
C ARG A 418 -8.17 56.24 61.49
N THR A 419 -7.53 55.23 62.08
CA THR A 419 -7.41 55.11 63.54
C THR A 419 -6.58 56.23 64.15
N ASN A 420 -5.49 56.64 63.50
CA ASN A 420 -4.62 57.71 64.02
C ASN A 420 -5.22 59.11 63.84
N SER A 421 -6.06 59.35 62.84
CA SER A 421 -6.72 60.65 62.66
C SER A 421 -7.93 60.86 63.57
N GLY A 422 -8.54 59.78 64.09
CA GLY A 422 -9.68 59.84 65.01
C GLY A 422 -9.33 60.17 66.47
N ILE A 423 -8.11 59.88 66.91
CA ILE A 423 -7.72 60.04 68.33
C ILE A 423 -7.31 61.49 68.67
N SER A 424 -6.99 62.33 67.68
CA SER A 424 -6.44 63.67 67.93
C SER A 424 -7.50 64.79 68.07
N ARG A 425 -8.80 64.48 68.20
CA ARG A 425 -9.87 65.50 68.19
C ARG A 425 -10.84 65.52 69.37
N GLN A 426 -10.55 64.83 70.49
CA GLN A 426 -11.42 64.83 71.68
C GLN A 426 -10.71 65.11 73.02
N VAL A 427 -9.57 65.80 73.00
CA VAL A 427 -8.97 66.37 74.22
C VAL A 427 -8.72 67.86 74.00
N VAL A 428 -9.80 68.65 74.02
CA VAL A 428 -9.84 70.04 74.55
C VAL A 428 -11.26 70.28 75.04
#